data_AF-A0A2V6NXD5-F1
#
_entry.id   AF-A0A2V6NXD5-F1
#
_cell.length_a   1.000
_cell.length_b   1.000
_cell.length_c   1.000
_cell.angle_alpha   90.00
_cell.angle_beta   90.00
_cell.angle_gamma   90.00
#
_symmetry.space_group_name_H-M   'P 1'
#
loop_
_entity.id
_entity.type
_entity.pdbx_description
1 polymer ?
#
loop_
_entity_poly.entity_id
_entity_poly.type
_entity_poly.pdbx_seq_one_letter_code
_entity_poly.pdbx_strand_id
1 'polypeptide(L)'
;MCRLIAEAWEAAHMAVDMDYQTLADAIDQFARRGFSESLSVVGNRLRVVETQKTFRPEEVVIREYRRFEGVSDPDDMSIVYAIEADGGTRGTLVDAYGVYSDPDVSAFLSTVPIVERT
;
A
#
# COMPACT_ATOMS: atom_id res chain seq x y z
N MET A 1 16.62 20.46 38.73
CA MET A 1 15.72 19.38 39.17
C MET A 1 14.64 19.27 38.08
N CYS A 2 14.83 18.41 37.06
CA CYS A 2 14.12 17.12 36.88
C CYS A 2 12.62 17.24 37.24
N ARG A 3 11.61 16.89 36.43
CA ARG A 3 11.47 15.95 35.30
C ARG A 3 10.08 16.27 34.67
N LEU A 4 9.97 16.43 33.35
CA LEU A 4 9.40 15.43 32.43
C LEU A 4 8.01 14.91 32.84
N ILE A 5 6.91 15.49 32.36
CA ILE A 5 5.71 14.75 31.93
C ILE A 5 4.88 15.60 30.94
N ALA A 6 5.40 15.82 29.73
CA ALA A 6 4.58 16.24 28.57
C ALA A 6 4.50 15.13 27.50
N GLU A 7 5.04 13.94 27.81
CA GLU A 7 5.31 12.87 26.84
C GLU A 7 4.27 11.73 26.89
N ALA A 8 3.11 11.97 27.52
CA ALA A 8 2.04 10.98 27.63
C ALA A 8 0.90 11.18 26.61
N TRP A 9 0.89 12.29 25.86
CA TRP A 9 -0.14 12.54 24.83
C TRP A 9 0.21 12.00 23.43
N GLU A 10 1.47 11.69 23.14
CA GLU A 10 1.91 11.26 21.79
C GLU A 10 1.90 9.74 21.57
N ALA A 11 1.86 8.92 22.62
CA ALA A 11 1.88 7.46 22.47
C ALA A 11 0.48 6.82 22.34
N ALA A 12 -0.56 7.48 22.85
CA ALA A 12 -1.92 6.92 22.87
C ALA A 12 -2.70 7.13 21.57
N HIS A 13 -2.31 8.11 20.72
CA HIS A 13 -2.92 8.31 19.39
C HIS A 13 -2.37 7.36 18.31
N MET A 14 -1.38 6.53 18.65
CA MET A 14 -0.74 5.59 17.72
C MET A 14 -1.25 4.14 17.89
N ALA A 15 -2.44 3.99 18.49
CA ALA A 15 -3.25 2.79 18.44
C ALA A 15 -4.63 3.20 17.89
N VAL A 16 -4.66 3.71 16.65
CA VAL A 16 -5.93 3.79 15.92
C VAL A 16 -6.48 2.37 15.87
N ASP A 17 -7.67 2.20 16.43
CA ASP A 17 -8.45 0.97 16.51
C ASP A 17 -8.12 -0.04 15.40
N MET A 18 -7.52 -1.15 15.79
CA MET A 18 -7.18 -2.27 14.89
C MET A 18 -8.42 -2.95 14.28
N ASP A 19 -9.63 -2.52 14.65
CA ASP A 19 -10.90 -3.12 14.23
C ASP A 19 -11.69 -2.33 13.16
N TYR A 20 -11.28 -1.09 12.82
CA TYR A 20 -11.95 -0.26 11.79
C TYR A 20 -10.98 0.43 10.82
N GLN A 21 -9.86 -0.21 10.49
CA GLN A 21 -8.98 0.36 9.46
C GLN A 21 -9.71 0.33 8.11
N THR A 22 -9.97 1.51 7.54
CA THR A 22 -10.49 1.62 6.17
C THR A 22 -9.35 1.56 5.15
N LEU A 23 -9.67 1.36 3.87
CA LEU A 23 -8.70 1.48 2.78
C LEU A 23 -7.97 2.83 2.83
N ALA A 24 -8.71 3.91 3.10
CA ALA A 24 -8.13 5.25 3.20
C ALA A 24 -7.14 5.36 4.36
N ASP A 25 -7.45 4.79 5.52
CA ASP A 25 -6.53 4.76 6.67
C ASP A 25 -5.26 3.98 6.34
N ALA A 26 -5.37 2.85 5.63
CA ALA A 26 -4.22 2.06 5.24
C ALA A 26 -3.30 2.80 4.26
N ILE A 27 -3.89 3.51 3.28
CA ILE A 27 -3.14 4.36 2.36
C ILE A 27 -2.44 5.48 3.12
N ASP A 28 -3.12 6.17 4.05
CA ASP A 28 -2.50 7.22 4.88
C ASP A 28 -1.36 6.65 5.73
N GLN A 29 -1.53 5.47 6.30
CA GLN A 29 -0.52 4.80 7.11
C GLN A 29 0.71 4.42 6.27
N PHE A 30 0.51 3.94 5.04
CA PHE A 30 1.59 3.67 4.10
C PHE A 30 2.28 4.96 3.64
N ALA A 31 1.53 6.02 3.37
CA ALA A 31 2.08 7.33 3.03
C ALA A 31 2.98 7.88 4.15
N ARG A 32 2.56 7.78 5.42
CA ARG A 32 3.38 8.15 6.59
C ARG A 32 4.65 7.31 6.74
N ARG A 33 4.65 6.08 6.23
CA ARG A 33 5.83 5.19 6.18
C ARG A 33 6.73 5.46 4.96
N GLY A 34 6.37 6.44 4.12
CA GLY A 34 7.13 6.84 2.94
C GLY A 34 6.68 6.18 1.63
N PHE A 35 5.55 5.47 1.63
CA PHE A 35 4.90 4.97 0.42
C PHE A 35 3.85 5.98 -0.06
N SER A 36 4.29 7.19 -0.41
CA SER A 36 3.39 8.29 -0.79
C SER A 36 2.98 8.25 -2.26
N GLU A 37 3.72 7.54 -3.11
CA GLU A 37 3.44 7.53 -4.54
C GLU A 37 2.20 6.68 -4.85
N SER A 38 1.38 7.16 -5.78
CA SER A 38 0.27 6.37 -6.32
C SER A 38 0.76 5.49 -7.47
N LEU A 39 0.57 4.18 -7.36
CA LEU A 39 1.02 3.21 -8.36
C LEU A 39 -0.18 2.58 -9.08
N SER A 40 0.02 2.26 -10.35
CA SER A 40 -0.95 1.58 -11.22
C SER A 40 -0.21 0.55 -12.08
N VAL A 41 -0.85 -0.54 -12.46
CA VAL A 41 -0.28 -1.46 -13.48
C VAL A 41 -0.85 -1.08 -14.84
N VAL A 42 0.01 -1.06 -15.86
CA VAL A 42 -0.41 -0.86 -17.25
C VAL A 42 0.32 -1.87 -18.12
N GLY A 43 -0.40 -2.86 -18.66
CA GLY A 43 0.20 -4.03 -19.29
C GLY A 43 1.08 -4.79 -18.28
N ASN A 44 2.35 -5.03 -18.63
CA ASN A 44 3.30 -5.73 -17.75
C ASN A 44 4.28 -4.78 -17.03
N ARG A 45 3.82 -3.59 -16.62
CA ARG A 45 4.67 -2.60 -15.96
C ARG A 45 3.95 -1.90 -14.84
N LEU A 46 4.67 -1.69 -13.73
CA LEU A 46 4.24 -0.77 -12.70
C LEU A 46 4.46 0.65 -13.19
N ARG A 47 3.48 1.52 -13.04
CA ARG A 47 3.53 2.92 -13.42
C ARG A 47 3.18 3.78 -12.23
N VAL A 48 4.04 4.75 -11.93
CA VAL A 48 3.77 5.84 -11.00
C VAL A 48 2.82 6.82 -11.68
N VAL A 49 1.67 7.09 -11.07
CA VAL A 49 0.63 7.94 -11.66
C VAL A 49 1.12 9.38 -11.82
N GLU A 50 1.80 9.91 -10.81
CA GLU A 50 2.26 11.31 -10.79
C GLU A 50 3.42 11.56 -11.76
N THR A 51 4.45 10.73 -11.73
CA THR A 51 5.65 10.92 -12.54
C THR A 51 5.61 10.23 -13.90
N GLN A 52 4.59 9.38 -14.14
CA GLN A 52 4.49 8.48 -15.31
C GLN A 52 5.68 7.52 -15.47
N LYS A 53 6.56 7.44 -14.46
CA LYS A 53 7.71 6.54 -14.46
C LYS A 53 7.22 5.10 -14.43
N THR A 54 7.83 4.24 -15.22
CA THR A 54 7.48 2.82 -15.29
C THR A 54 8.62 1.93 -14.83
N PHE A 55 8.26 0.79 -14.23
CA PHE A 55 9.17 -0.22 -13.71
C PHE A 55 8.73 -1.61 -14.19
N ARG A 56 9.72 -2.47 -14.45
CA ARG A 56 9.50 -3.90 -14.72
C ARG A 56 9.16 -4.64 -13.42
N PRO A 57 8.49 -5.80 -13.50
CA PRO A 57 8.20 -6.63 -12.32
C PRO A 57 9.47 -7.03 -11.55
N GLU A 58 10.60 -7.20 -12.23
CA GLU A 58 11.90 -7.53 -11.64
C GLU A 58 12.52 -6.35 -10.85
N GLU A 59 12.10 -5.12 -11.14
CA GLU A 59 12.60 -3.89 -10.52
C GLU A 59 11.74 -3.46 -9.33
N VAL A 60 10.76 -4.28 -8.94
CA VAL A 60 9.81 -3.97 -7.88
C VAL A 60 9.71 -5.12 -6.88
N VAL A 61 9.38 -4.77 -5.64
CA VAL A 61 9.16 -5.73 -4.56
C VAL A 61 7.92 -5.32 -3.78
N ILE A 62 7.06 -6.29 -3.48
CA ILE A 62 5.93 -6.06 -2.58
C ILE A 62 6.45 -6.22 -1.15
N ARG A 63 6.31 -5.16 -0.35
CA ARG A 63 6.75 -5.15 1.05
C ARG A 63 5.67 -5.57 2.02
N GLU A 64 4.45 -5.15 1.73
CA GLU A 64 3.28 -5.41 2.55
C GLU A 64 2.04 -5.32 1.68
N TYR A 65 1.00 -6.06 2.02
CA TYR A 65 -0.30 -5.89 1.40
C TYR A 65 -1.39 -6.06 2.45
N ARG A 66 -2.51 -5.37 2.27
CA ARG A 66 -3.69 -5.51 3.11
C ARG A 66 -4.94 -5.57 2.26
N ARG A 67 -5.81 -6.51 2.61
CA ARG A 67 -7.12 -6.68 2.00
C ARG A 67 -8.17 -5.98 2.86
N PHE A 68 -9.07 -5.28 2.19
CA PHE A 68 -10.21 -4.57 2.74
C PHE A 68 -11.47 -5.07 2.06
N GLU A 69 -12.55 -5.13 2.82
CA GLU A 69 -13.90 -5.33 2.29
C GLU A 69 -14.51 -3.97 1.99
N GLY A 70 -15.25 -3.90 0.89
CA GLY A 70 -15.89 -2.70 0.42
C GLY A 70 -16.92 -2.26 1.44
N VAL A 71 -16.79 -1.02 1.91
CA VAL A 71 -17.81 -0.40 2.77
C VAL A 71 -19.16 -0.23 2.06
N SER A 72 -19.17 -0.28 0.72
CA SER A 72 -20.36 -0.15 -0.12
C SER A 72 -20.98 -1.49 -0.51
N ASP A 73 -20.15 -2.49 -0.82
CA ASP A 73 -20.57 -3.85 -1.12
C ASP A 73 -19.62 -4.82 -0.41
N PRO A 74 -20.10 -5.68 0.51
CA PRO A 74 -19.24 -6.67 1.17
C PRO A 74 -18.62 -7.68 0.19
N ASP A 75 -19.19 -7.83 -1.02
CA ASP A 75 -18.61 -8.65 -2.09
C ASP A 75 -17.51 -7.92 -2.87
N ASP A 76 -17.45 -6.58 -2.79
CA ASP A 76 -16.35 -5.80 -3.35
C ASP A 76 -15.15 -5.90 -2.42
N MET A 77 -14.07 -6.51 -2.88
CA MET A 77 -12.81 -6.54 -2.14
C MET A 77 -11.84 -5.54 -2.74
N SER A 78 -11.01 -4.93 -1.90
CA SER A 78 -9.90 -4.10 -2.35
C SER A 78 -8.63 -4.53 -1.65
N ILE A 79 -7.54 -4.62 -2.39
CA ILE A 79 -6.23 -4.96 -1.82
C ILE A 79 -5.30 -3.79 -2.11
N VAL A 80 -4.70 -3.24 -1.06
CA VAL A 80 -3.63 -2.25 -1.18
C VAL A 80 -2.29 -2.93 -0.93
N TYR A 81 -1.38 -2.75 -1.88
CA TYR A 81 -0.02 -3.26 -1.85
C TYR A 81 0.94 -2.09 -1.64
N ALA A 82 1.77 -2.16 -0.59
CA ALA A 82 2.92 -1.29 -0.43
C ALA A 82 4.08 -1.86 -1.25
N ILE A 83 4.44 -1.16 -2.32
CA ILE A 83 5.45 -1.60 -3.29
C ILE A 83 6.64 -0.66 -3.23
N GLU A 84 7.83 -1.25 -3.22
CA GLU A 84 9.09 -0.54 -3.38
C GLU A 84 9.67 -0.89 -4.75
N ALA A 85 9.97 0.11 -5.53
CA ALA A 85 10.61 0.00 -6.83
C ALA A 85 12.06 0.49 -6.77
N ASP A 86 12.85 0.08 -7.75
CA ASP A 86 14.25 0.47 -7.82
C ASP A 86 14.42 1.99 -7.96
N GLY A 87 15.54 2.50 -7.45
CA GLY A 87 15.79 3.94 -7.35
C GLY A 87 15.02 4.63 -6.23
N GLY A 88 14.50 3.87 -5.25
CA GLY A 88 13.89 4.39 -4.02
C GLY A 88 12.45 4.86 -4.17
N THR A 89 11.81 4.60 -5.32
CA THR A 89 10.40 4.91 -5.52
C THR A 89 9.55 3.98 -4.67
N ARG A 90 8.71 4.53 -3.80
CA ARG A 90 7.86 3.77 -2.88
C ARG A 90 6.45 4.29 -2.95
N GLY A 91 5.51 3.39 -3.15
CA GLY A 91 4.11 3.77 -3.31
C GLY A 91 3.14 2.67 -2.97
N THR A 92 1.87 3.00 -3.10
CA THR A 92 0.77 2.08 -2.90
C THR A 92 0.08 1.78 -4.22
N LEU A 93 -0.11 0.51 -4.51
CA LEU A 93 -0.97 0.02 -5.58
C LEU A 93 -2.28 -0.44 -4.96
N VAL A 94 -3.41 0.12 -5.40
CA VAL A 94 -4.74 -0.33 -5.00
C VAL A 94 -5.33 -1.16 -6.12
N ASP A 95 -5.67 -2.41 -5.82
CA ASP A 95 -6.36 -3.33 -6.72
C ASP A 95 -7.78 -3.57 -6.21
N ALA A 96 -8.78 -3.39 -7.08
CA ALA A 96 -10.16 -3.75 -6.79
C ALA A 96 -10.32 -5.25 -7.08
N TYR A 97 -10.15 -6.06 -6.04
CA TYR A 97 -10.20 -7.51 -6.11
C TYR A 97 -11.66 -7.97 -6.28
N GLY A 98 -11.98 -8.63 -7.40
CA GLY A 98 -13.34 -9.04 -7.74
C GLY A 98 -13.57 -9.11 -9.24
N VAL A 99 -14.81 -8.92 -9.69
CA VAL A 99 -15.20 -8.92 -11.12
C VAL A 99 -14.49 -7.81 -11.92
N TYR A 100 -13.95 -6.82 -11.21
CA TYR A 100 -13.20 -5.69 -11.76
C TYR A 100 -11.67 -5.84 -11.64
N SER A 101 -11.18 -7.00 -11.21
CA SER A 101 -9.73 -7.25 -11.15
C SER A 101 -9.14 -7.20 -12.55
N ASP A 102 -8.14 -6.33 -12.73
CA ASP A 102 -7.49 -6.17 -14.02
C ASP A 102 -6.56 -7.38 -14.26
N PRO A 103 -6.73 -8.14 -15.37
CA PRO A 103 -5.87 -9.26 -15.68
C PRO A 103 -4.39 -8.87 -15.77
N ASP A 104 -4.09 -7.62 -16.14
CA ASP A 104 -2.73 -7.08 -16.18
C ASP A 104 -2.15 -6.98 -14.77
N VAL A 105 -2.93 -6.54 -13.78
CA VAL A 105 -2.51 -6.47 -12.37
C VAL A 105 -2.22 -7.88 -11.84
N SER A 106 -3.10 -8.84 -12.10
CA SER A 106 -2.92 -10.23 -11.66
C SER A 106 -1.67 -10.88 -12.26
N ALA A 107 -1.44 -10.68 -13.56
CA ALA A 107 -0.25 -11.19 -14.26
C ALA A 107 1.04 -10.54 -13.74
N PHE A 108 0.99 -9.24 -13.48
CA PHE A 108 2.11 -8.48 -12.92
C PHE A 108 2.47 -8.99 -11.52
N LEU A 109 1.49 -9.03 -10.60
CA LEU A 109 1.69 -9.46 -9.21
C LEU A 109 2.23 -10.89 -9.12
N SER A 110 1.83 -11.78 -10.04
CA SER A 110 2.35 -13.17 -10.10
C SER A 110 3.84 -13.25 -10.42
N THR A 111 4.42 -12.20 -11.00
CA THR A 111 5.84 -12.13 -11.36
C THR A 111 6.67 -11.37 -10.31
N VAL A 112 6.03 -10.59 -9.44
CA VAL A 112 6.71 -9.74 -8.46
C VAL A 112 7.01 -10.53 -7.18
N PRO A 113 8.25 -10.50 -6.67
CA PRO A 113 8.58 -11.14 -5.41
C PRO A 113 7.97 -10.38 -4.22
N ILE A 114 7.36 -11.13 -3.30
CA ILE A 114 6.91 -10.63 -1.99
C ILE A 114 8.06 -10.81 -1.01
N VAL A 115 8.54 -9.71 -0.44
CA VAL A 115 9.67 -9.70 0.49
C VAL A 115 9.26 -8.97 1.76
N GLU A 116 8.74 -9.74 2.72
CA GLU A 116 8.49 -9.29 4.08
C GLU A 116 9.86 -9.06 4.76
N ARG A 117 10.13 -7.82 5.18
CA ARG A 117 11.40 -7.46 5.81
C ARG A 117 11.40 -8.00 7.25
N THR A 118 11.99 -9.18 7.47
CA THR A 118 12.31 -9.74 8.81
C THR A 118 13.40 -8.91 9.49
#